data_AF-A0A960R8Q7-F1
#
_entry.id   AF-A0A960R8Q7-F1
#
_cell.length_a   1.000
_cell.length_b   1.000
_cell.length_c   1.000
_cell.angle_alpha   90.00
_cell.angle_beta   90.00
_cell.angle_gamma   90.00
#
_symmetry.space_group_name_H-M   'P 1'
#
loop_
_entity.id
_entity.type
_entity.pdbx_description
1 polymer ?
#
loop_
_entity_poly.entity_id
_entity_poly.type
_entity_poly.pdbx_seq_one_letter_code
_entity_poly.pdbx_strand_id
1 'polypeptide(L)' 'VTLNTDLSDPNQRENIDRKLVKSIEPSPVSPMPPMLLAMLNQDEILDLVAYVLSGGDRGNGMFGK' A
#
# COMPACT_ATOMS: atom_id res chain seq x y z
N VAL A 1 17.15 12.01 8.75
CA VAL A 1 15.97 11.12 8.56
C VAL A 1 16.14 10.51 7.20
N THR A 2 16.14 9.20 7.11
CA THR A 2 16.23 8.52 5.81
C THR A 2 14.81 8.38 5.28
N LEU A 3 14.53 8.98 4.13
CA LEU A 3 13.22 8.97 3.49
C LEU A 3 13.37 8.51 2.05
N ASN A 4 12.40 7.75 1.56
CA ASN A 4 12.27 7.53 0.13
C ASN A 4 11.43 8.68 -0.44
N THR A 5 12.01 9.45 -1.35
CA THR A 5 11.35 10.54 -2.07
C THR A 5 10.70 10.11 -3.38
N ASP A 6 11.11 8.96 -3.93
CA ASP A 6 10.58 8.40 -5.17
C ASP A 6 10.14 6.93 -4.97
N LEU A 7 8.82 6.72 -5.03
CA LEU A 7 8.22 5.43 -4.72
C LEU A 7 8.37 4.40 -5.85
N SER A 8 8.85 4.81 -7.03
CA SER A 8 9.12 3.90 -8.15
C SER A 8 10.44 3.13 -7.98
N ASP A 9 11.40 3.68 -7.22
CA ASP A 9 12.63 3.01 -6.83
C ASP A 9 12.68 2.83 -5.30
N PRO A 10 12.38 1.62 -4.79
CA PRO A 10 12.38 1.36 -3.34
C PRO A 10 13.78 1.45 -2.70
N ASN A 11 14.85 1.42 -3.50
CA ASN A 11 16.23 1.51 -3.00
C ASN A 11 16.74 2.95 -2.93
N GLN A 12 16.08 3.90 -3.59
CA GLN A 12 16.44 5.30 -3.51
C GLN A 12 16.08 5.84 -2.11
N ARG A 13 17.11 6.09 -1.31
CA ARG A 13 16.97 6.55 0.08
C ARG A 13 17.79 7.80 0.27
N GLU A 14 17.11 8.91 0.47
CA GLU A 14 17.75 10.19 0.73
C GLU A 14 17.87 10.43 2.23
N ASN A 15 19.05 10.88 2.67
CA ASN A 15 19.27 11.23 4.07
C ASN A 15 19.10 12.74 4.26
N ILE A 16 18.03 13.13 4.95
CA ILE A 16 17.70 14.54 5.22
C ILE A 16 18.20 14.92 6.61
N ASP A 17 18.99 16.00 6.72
CA ASP A 17 19.39 16.51 8.04
C ASP A 17 18.16 16.96 8.83
N ARG A 18 17.99 16.40 10.04
CA ARG A 18 16.88 16.73 10.96
C ARG A 18 16.82 18.20 11.33
N LYS A 19 17.94 18.91 11.31
CA LYS A 19 18.01 20.34 11.64
C LYS A 19 17.30 21.22 10.61
N LEU A 20 17.14 20.72 9.38
CA LEU A 20 16.51 21.45 8.27
C LEU A 20 15.02 21.11 8.12
N VAL A 21 14.50 20.15 8.89
CA VAL A 21 13.10 19.70 8.81
C VAL A 21 12.20 20.71 9.50
N LYS A 22 11.28 21.32 8.75
CA LYS A 22 10.31 22.30 9.28
C LYS A 22 9.11 21.65 9.99
N SER A 23 8.57 20.56 9.43
CA SER A 23 7.44 19.79 9.99
C SER A 23 7.51 18.34 9.49
N ILE A 24 6.90 17.42 10.24
CA ILE A 24 6.72 16.01 9.85
C ILE A 24 5.23 15.71 9.99
N GLU A 25 4.57 15.52 8.86
CA GLU A 25 3.14 15.26 8.79
C GLU A 25 2.87 14.06 7.86
N PRO A 26 1.77 13.33 8.07
CA PRO A 26 1.32 12.31 7.13
C PRO A 26 1.03 12.94 5.77
N SER A 27 1.47 12.29 4.69
CA SER A 27 1.13 12.73 3.34
C SER A 27 -0.39 12.62 3.12
N PRO A 28 -1.06 13.68 2.60
CA PRO A 28 -2.46 13.61 2.23
C PRO A 28 -2.68 12.80 0.95
N VAL A 29 -1.64 12.62 0.14
CA VAL A 29 -1.70 11.87 -1.12
C VAL A 29 -1.16 10.47 -0.89
N SER A 30 -1.95 9.48 -1.29
CA SER A 30 -1.55 8.08 -1.20
C SER A 30 -0.41 7.79 -2.18
N PRO A 31 0.61 7.03 -1.74
CA PRO A 31 1.65 6.50 -2.63
C PRO A 31 1.12 5.42 -3.60
N MET A 32 -0.11 4.95 -3.43
CA MET A 32 -0.69 3.89 -4.27
C MET A 32 -0.88 4.40 -5.71
N PRO A 33 -0.33 3.69 -6.72
CA PRO A 33 -0.55 4.04 -8.12
C PRO A 33 -2.05 4.04 -8.47
N PRO A 34 -2.52 5.01 -9.26
CA PRO A 34 -3.89 4.96 -9.79
C PRO A 34 -4.07 3.71 -10.66
N MET A 35 -5.31 3.23 -10.79
CA MET A 35 -5.67 2.08 -11.63
C MET A 35 -5.06 0.72 -11.21
N LEU A 36 -4.46 0.59 -10.02
CA LEU A 36 -3.88 -0.67 -9.54
C LEU A 36 -4.89 -1.84 -9.57
N LEU A 37 -6.13 -1.59 -9.11
CA LEU A 37 -7.20 -2.59 -9.06
C LEU A 37 -7.99 -2.71 -10.38
N ALA A 38 -7.75 -1.82 -11.36
CA ALA A 38 -8.55 -1.75 -12.57
C ALA A 38 -8.30 -2.91 -13.55
N MET A 39 -7.23 -3.68 -13.33
CA MET A 39 -6.94 -4.90 -14.10
C MET A 39 -7.74 -6.11 -13.62
N LEU A 40 -8.35 -6.04 -12.43
CA LEU A 40 -9.06 -7.16 -11.81
C LEU A 40 -10.54 -7.16 -12.21
N ASN A 41 -11.09 -8.35 -12.42
CA ASN A 41 -12.52 -8.57 -12.57
C ASN A 41 -13.23 -8.61 -11.21
N GLN A 42 -14.57 -8.56 -11.22
CA GLN A 42 -15.36 -8.51 -9.99
C GLN A 42 -15.08 -9.70 -9.06
N ASP A 43 -14.97 -10.91 -9.59
CA ASP A 43 -14.69 -12.12 -8.81
C ASP A 43 -13.28 -12.07 -8.19
N GLU A 44 -12.29 -11.57 -8.92
CA GLU A 44 -10.91 -11.45 -8.45
C GLU A 44 -10.77 -10.39 -7.34
N ILE A 45 -11.57 -9.33 -7.40
CA ILE A 45 -11.65 -8.33 -6.32
C ILE A 45 -12.27 -8.95 -5.07
N LEU A 46 -13.32 -9.76 -5.21
CA LEU A 46 -13.96 -10.45 -4.08
C LEU A 46 -13.00 -11.45 -3.42
N ASP A 47 -12.26 -12.22 -4.22
CA ASP A 47 -11.24 -13.14 -3.71
C ASP A 47 -10.09 -12.40 -3.01
N LEU A 48 -9.65 -11.26 -3.55
CA LEU A 48 -8.62 -10.43 -2.90
C LEU A 48 -9.11 -9.92 -1.53
N VAL A 49 -10.34 -9.41 -1.46
CA VAL A 49 -10.94 -8.93 -0.22
C VAL A 49 -11.10 -10.07 0.78
N ALA A 50 -11.58 -11.24 0.34
CA ALA A 50 -11.68 -12.43 1.17
C ALA A 50 -10.31 -12.86 1.70
N TYR A 51 -9.26 -12.82 0.88
CA TYR A 51 -7.89 -13.13 1.31
C TYR A 51 -7.36 -12.15 2.35
N VAL A 52 -7.57 -10.85 2.16
CA VAL A 52 -7.12 -9.81 3.12
C VAL A 52 -7.88 -9.95 4.44
N LEU A 53 -9.20 -10.15 4.41
CA LEU A 53 -10.03 -10.25 5.62
C LEU A 53 -9.88 -11.59 6.34
N SER A 54 -9.60 -12.68 5.62
CA SER A 54 -9.35 -13.99 6.22
C SER A 54 -7.99 -14.10 6.90
N GLY A 55 -7.08 -13.15 6.66
CA GLY A 55 -5.70 -13.24 7.13
C GLY A 55 -4.92 -14.41 6.51
N GLY A 56 -5.37 -14.92 5.36
CA GLY A 56 -4.80 -16.10 4.69
C GLY A 56 -5.33 -17.45 5.15
N ASP A 57 -6.36 -17.49 6.01
CA ASP A 57 -7.01 -18.74 6.41
C ASP A 57 -8.00 -19.23 5.33
N ARG A 58 -7.64 -20.31 4.64
CA ARG A 58 -8.46 -20.93 3.57
C ARG A 58 -9.80 -21.48 4.06
N GLY A 59 -9.96 -21.76 5.36
CA GLY A 59 -11.20 -22.24 5.95
C GLY A 59 -12.13 -21.13 6.41
N ASN A 60 -11.76 -19.86 6.21
CA ASN A 60 -12.49 -18.73 6.74
C ASN A 60 -13.82 -18.52 5.99
N GLY A 61 -14.87 -18.16 6.73
CA GLY A 61 -16.21 -17.92 6.18
C GLY A 61 -16.28 -16.79 5.14
N MET A 62 -15.23 -15.98 5.02
CA MET A 62 -15.08 -14.96 3.97
C MET A 62 -14.91 -15.55 2.57
N PHE A 63 -14.50 -16.81 2.44
CA PHE A 63 -14.50 -17.55 1.17
C PHE A 63 -15.83 -18.29 0.93
N GLY A 64 -16.83 -18.04 1.78
CA GLY A 64 -18.18 -18.59 1.65
C GLY A 64 -18.88 -18.02 0.42
N LYS A 65 -19.46 -18.92 -0.38
CA LYS A 65 -20.21 -18.66 -1.60
C LYS A 65 -21.30 -17.60 -1.47
#